data_AF-A0A3D9S159-F1
#
_entry.id   AF-A0A3D9S159-F1
#
_cell.length_a   1.000
_cell.length_b   1.000
_cell.length_c   1.000
_cell.angle_alpha   90.00
_cell.angle_beta   90.00
_cell.angle_gamma   90.00
#
_symmetry.space_group_name_H-M   'P 1'
#
loop_
_entity.id
_entity.type
_entity.pdbx_description
1 polymer ?
#
loop_
_entity_poly.entity_id
_entity_poly.type
_entity_poly.pdbx_seq_one_letter_code
_entity_poly.pdbx_strand_id
1 'polypeptide(L)'
;MNTKINFENILFLDIETVPETEFYNELTEEKQELFALKTQYQRKEDFTPEEFYDRAGIWAEFGKIVCISVGYFINFKSKERKFRVTSFFGDEVKILKDFKNLLDKHFNKSQHLLCAHNGKEFDFPFMARRMIIKQIALPEKLNLFGKKPWEIAHLDTMELWKFGDYKHFTSLKLLTSILGIPSPKDDITGSEVGTVYYKEKNIQRIVTYCEKDTIAIAQLLLRFNNEPLIEALDIIHV
;
A
#
# COMPACT_ATOMS: atom_id res chain seq x y z
N MET A 1 17.07 4.83 14.49
CA MET A 1 16.78 3.51 15.10
C MET A 1 17.86 2.54 14.65
N ASN A 2 18.57 1.88 15.56
CA ASN A 2 19.51 0.82 15.17
C ASN A 2 18.82 -0.54 15.34
N THR A 3 17.76 -0.79 14.56
CA THR A 3 17.11 -2.09 14.58
C THR A 3 17.95 -3.08 13.76
N LYS A 4 18.23 -4.26 14.31
CA LYS A 4 18.94 -5.32 13.59
C LYS A 4 18.00 -5.97 12.56
N ILE A 5 17.70 -5.27 11.47
CA ILE A 5 16.87 -5.77 10.38
C ILE A 5 17.76 -6.08 9.17
N ASN A 6 17.57 -7.25 8.57
CA ASN A 6 18.17 -7.53 7.27
C ASN A 6 17.26 -6.98 6.16
N PHE A 7 17.69 -5.92 5.47
CA PHE A 7 16.94 -5.28 4.40
C PHE A 7 16.64 -6.20 3.21
N GLU A 8 17.44 -7.25 2.98
CA GLU A 8 17.17 -8.25 1.93
C GLU A 8 16.00 -9.17 2.25
N ASN A 9 15.55 -9.20 3.52
CA ASN A 9 14.39 -9.97 3.95
C ASN A 9 13.08 -9.16 3.89
N ILE A 10 13.11 -7.89 3.45
CA ILE A 10 11.95 -7.01 3.47
C ILE A 10 11.36 -6.88 2.07
N LEU A 11 10.05 -7.11 1.95
CA LEU A 11 9.25 -6.70 0.80
C LEU A 11 8.55 -5.39 1.15
N PHE A 12 9.01 -4.30 0.53
CA PHE A 12 8.34 -3.01 0.59
C PHE A 12 7.15 -3.04 -0.37
N LEU A 13 6.04 -2.42 0.00
CA LEU A 13 4.87 -2.36 -0.86
C LEU A 13 4.00 -1.15 -0.56
N ASP A 14 3.18 -0.84 -1.57
CA ASP A 14 2.07 0.10 -1.54
C ASP A 14 0.95 -0.42 -2.45
N ILE A 15 -0.30 -0.05 -2.18
CA ILE A 15 -1.46 -0.42 -3.00
C ILE A 15 -2.26 0.79 -3.44
N GLU A 16 -2.79 0.72 -4.66
CA GLU A 16 -3.73 1.72 -5.16
C GLU A 16 -5.12 1.14 -5.31
N THR A 17 -6.09 1.88 -4.79
CA THR A 17 -7.49 1.48 -4.75
C THR A 17 -8.39 2.54 -5.36
N VAL A 18 -9.50 2.08 -5.91
CA VAL A 18 -10.54 2.95 -6.50
C VAL A 18 -11.91 2.44 -6.07
N PRO A 19 -12.98 3.26 -6.13
CA PRO A 19 -14.35 2.77 -6.01
C PRO A 19 -14.60 1.56 -6.91
N GLU A 20 -15.44 0.60 -6.50
CA GLU A 20 -15.61 -0.65 -7.25
C GLU A 20 -16.30 -0.45 -8.62
N THR A 21 -17.17 0.56 -8.70
CA THR A 21 -17.80 1.08 -9.93
C THR A 21 -17.46 2.56 -10.10
N GLU A 22 -17.67 3.14 -11.28
CA GLU A 22 -17.35 4.55 -11.52
C GLU A 22 -18.34 5.46 -10.81
N PHE A 23 -19.63 5.09 -10.88
CA PHE A 23 -20.71 5.89 -10.33
C PHE A 23 -21.44 5.15 -9.20
N TYR A 24 -21.99 5.92 -8.26
CA TYR A 24 -22.76 5.39 -7.13
C TYR A 24 -24.01 4.61 -7.60
N ASN A 25 -24.66 5.10 -8.66
CA ASN A 25 -25.86 4.48 -9.23
C ASN A 25 -25.60 3.14 -9.95
N GLU A 26 -24.33 2.77 -10.16
CA GLU A 26 -23.93 1.46 -10.68
C GLU A 26 -23.85 0.39 -9.57
N LEU A 27 -23.88 0.80 -8.30
CA LEU A 27 -24.05 -0.13 -7.18
C LEU A 27 -25.46 -0.70 -7.16
N THR A 28 -25.60 -1.90 -6.61
CA THR A 28 -26.92 -2.45 -6.27
C THR A 28 -27.59 -1.61 -5.17
N GLU A 29 -28.92 -1.60 -5.12
CA GLU A 29 -29.68 -0.89 -4.07
C GLU A 29 -29.20 -1.27 -2.66
N GLU A 30 -28.98 -2.56 -2.41
CA GLU A 30 -28.43 -3.06 -1.15
C GLU A 30 -27.06 -2.43 -0.83
N LYS A 31 -26.16 -2.35 -1.82
CA LYS A 31 -24.82 -1.76 -1.61
C LYS A 31 -24.90 -0.25 -1.40
N GLN A 32 -25.83 0.44 -2.06
CA GLN A 32 -26.07 1.86 -1.86
C GLN A 32 -26.47 2.14 -0.40
N GLU A 33 -27.39 1.34 0.15
CA GLU A 33 -27.82 1.42 1.55
C GLU A 33 -26.67 1.11 2.52
N LEU A 34 -25.92 0.03 2.27
CA LEU A 34 -24.78 -0.37 3.09
C LEU A 34 -23.66 0.69 3.06
N PHE A 35 -23.41 1.32 1.92
CA PHE A 35 -22.44 2.42 1.80
C PHE A 35 -22.87 3.63 2.61
N ALA A 36 -24.16 4.01 2.52
CA ALA A 36 -24.72 5.14 3.25
C ALA A 36 -24.59 4.95 4.77
N LEU A 37 -24.86 3.74 5.27
CA LEU A 37 -24.71 3.37 6.68
C LEU A 37 -23.24 3.34 7.11
N LYS A 38 -22.38 2.66 6.33
CA LYS A 38 -20.95 2.49 6.67
C LYS A 38 -20.23 3.83 6.76
N THR A 39 -20.54 4.77 5.89
CA THR A 39 -19.81 6.04 5.76
C THR A 39 -20.36 7.18 6.62
N GLN A 40 -21.50 6.98 7.30
CA GLN A 40 -22.19 8.03 8.06
C GLN A 40 -21.27 8.78 9.04
N TYR A 41 -20.35 8.07 9.72
CA TYR A 41 -19.42 8.67 10.68
C TYR A 41 -18.45 9.69 10.05
N GLN A 42 -18.09 9.52 8.78
CA GLN A 42 -17.14 10.37 8.06
C GLN A 42 -17.82 11.39 7.18
N ARG A 43 -18.93 11.00 6.55
CA ARG A 43 -19.78 11.84 5.71
C ARG A 43 -20.53 12.90 6.51
N LYS A 44 -20.94 12.57 7.74
CA LYS A 44 -21.83 13.38 8.58
C LYS A 44 -23.10 13.77 7.82
N GLU A 45 -23.63 14.97 8.06
CA GLU A 45 -24.74 15.56 7.29
C GLU A 45 -24.24 16.48 6.15
N ASP A 46 -22.92 16.53 5.92
CA ASP A 46 -22.30 17.49 4.99
C ASP A 46 -22.40 17.06 3.52
N PHE A 47 -22.56 15.76 3.25
CA PHE A 47 -22.68 15.20 1.90
C PHE A 47 -23.74 14.12 1.86
N THR A 48 -24.38 13.91 0.70
CA THR A 48 -25.15 12.70 0.40
C THR A 48 -24.22 11.50 0.17
N PRO A 49 -24.71 10.24 0.29
CA PRO A 49 -23.91 9.06 -0.04
C PRO A 49 -23.30 9.11 -1.43
N GLU A 50 -24.05 9.61 -2.42
CA GLU A 50 -23.61 9.76 -3.80
C GLU A 50 -22.46 10.78 -3.92
N GLU A 51 -22.59 11.97 -3.34
CA GLU A 51 -21.54 13.00 -3.35
C GLU A 51 -20.25 12.55 -2.62
N PHE A 52 -20.38 11.59 -1.71
CA PHE A 52 -19.25 11.03 -0.96
C PHE A 52 -18.60 9.82 -1.65
N TYR A 53 -19.22 9.29 -2.71
CA TYR A 53 -18.86 8.00 -3.31
C TYR A 53 -17.47 7.97 -3.94
N ASP A 54 -16.94 9.10 -4.41
CA ASP A 54 -15.57 9.19 -4.95
C ASP A 54 -14.50 8.70 -3.95
N ARG A 55 -14.83 8.70 -2.64
CA ARG A 55 -13.94 8.20 -1.57
C ARG A 55 -14.10 6.70 -1.30
N ALA A 56 -15.04 6.01 -1.93
CA ALA A 56 -15.38 4.62 -1.64
C ALA A 56 -14.18 3.66 -1.75
N GLY A 57 -13.16 4.02 -2.54
CA GLY A 57 -11.91 3.29 -2.69
C GLY A 57 -11.17 2.99 -1.37
N ILE A 58 -11.39 3.74 -0.28
CA ILE A 58 -10.73 3.47 1.00
C ILE A 58 -11.42 2.37 1.84
N TRP A 59 -12.59 1.88 1.42
CA TRP A 59 -13.29 0.75 2.05
C TRP A 59 -13.20 -0.48 1.16
N ALA A 60 -12.66 -1.58 1.70
CA ALA A 60 -12.50 -2.83 0.93
C ALA A 60 -13.85 -3.43 0.48
N GLU A 61 -14.95 -3.07 1.15
CA GLU A 61 -16.30 -3.48 0.82
C GLU A 61 -16.85 -2.79 -0.45
N PHE A 62 -16.37 -1.57 -0.75
CA PHE A 62 -16.89 -0.68 -1.81
C PHE A 62 -15.82 -0.24 -2.81
N GLY A 63 -14.57 -0.66 -2.61
CA GLY A 63 -13.44 -0.39 -3.49
C GLY A 63 -12.86 -1.67 -4.11
N LYS A 64 -11.90 -1.49 -5.00
CA LYS A 64 -11.09 -2.56 -5.60
C LYS A 64 -9.63 -2.12 -5.72
N ILE A 65 -8.72 -3.09 -5.71
CA ILE A 65 -7.29 -2.85 -5.95
C ILE A 65 -7.04 -2.79 -7.46
N VAL A 66 -6.34 -1.75 -7.91
CA VAL A 66 -5.97 -1.55 -9.32
C VAL A 66 -4.47 -1.63 -9.55
N CYS A 67 -3.66 -1.42 -8.51
CA CYS A 67 -2.22 -1.61 -8.54
C CYS A 67 -1.70 -2.09 -7.19
N ILE A 68 -0.69 -2.96 -7.21
CA ILE A 68 0.19 -3.27 -6.08
C ILE A 68 1.61 -3.12 -6.61
N SER A 69 2.38 -2.18 -6.05
CA SER A 69 3.81 -2.08 -6.32
C SER A 69 4.58 -2.71 -5.18
N VAL A 70 5.65 -3.41 -5.50
CA VAL A 70 6.52 -4.05 -4.52
C VAL A 70 7.98 -3.78 -4.83
N GLY A 71 8.79 -3.68 -3.77
CA GLY A 71 10.22 -3.41 -3.86
C GLY A 71 11.03 -4.26 -2.89
N TYR A 72 12.23 -4.68 -3.29
CA TYR A 72 13.15 -5.40 -2.41
C TYR A 72 14.61 -5.15 -2.76
N PHE A 73 15.48 -5.27 -1.76
CA PHE A 73 16.92 -5.14 -1.94
C PHE A 73 17.57 -6.46 -2.36
N ILE A 74 18.58 -6.35 -3.21
CA ILE A 74 19.57 -7.41 -3.46
C ILE A 74 20.97 -6.86 -3.23
N ASN A 75 21.88 -7.73 -2.77
CA ASN A 75 23.28 -7.41 -2.52
C ASN A 75 23.47 -6.23 -1.56
N PHE A 76 22.66 -6.16 -0.49
CA PHE A 76 22.50 -4.93 0.31
C PHE A 76 23.81 -4.37 0.88
N LYS A 77 24.73 -5.25 1.29
CA LYS A 77 26.01 -4.87 1.90
C LYS A 77 27.15 -4.65 0.89
N SER A 78 26.90 -4.83 -0.41
CA SER A 78 27.93 -4.71 -1.43
C SER A 78 27.82 -3.38 -2.19
N LYS A 79 28.86 -3.06 -2.97
CA LYS A 79 28.83 -1.93 -3.91
C LYS A 79 27.84 -2.13 -5.07
N GLU A 80 27.32 -3.35 -5.24
CA GLU A 80 26.34 -3.74 -6.25
C GLU A 80 24.92 -3.79 -5.64
N ARG A 81 24.68 -3.09 -4.53
CA ARG A 81 23.35 -2.94 -3.93
C ARG A 81 22.36 -2.43 -4.97
N LYS A 82 21.27 -3.16 -5.18
CA LYS A 82 20.17 -2.74 -6.06
C LYS A 82 18.84 -2.84 -5.34
N PHE A 83 17.92 -1.94 -5.70
CA PHE A 83 16.53 -2.00 -5.28
C PHE A 83 15.67 -2.35 -6.50
N ARG A 84 15.07 -3.54 -6.49
CA ARG A 84 14.22 -4.00 -7.59
C ARG A 84 12.77 -3.66 -7.29
N VAL A 85 12.10 -3.04 -8.23
CA VAL A 85 10.68 -2.64 -8.13
C VAL A 85 9.90 -3.33 -9.24
N THR A 86 8.74 -3.86 -8.92
CA THR A 86 7.81 -4.43 -9.90
C THR A 86 6.38 -4.19 -9.47
N SER A 87 5.46 -4.16 -10.43
CA SER A 87 4.08 -3.73 -10.22
C SER A 87 3.09 -4.72 -10.82
N PHE A 88 2.07 -5.07 -10.05
CA PHE A 88 0.92 -5.84 -10.49
C PHE A 88 -0.26 -4.89 -10.70
N PHE A 89 -0.83 -4.84 -11.90
CA PHE A 89 -1.95 -3.95 -12.22
C PHE A 89 -2.91 -4.57 -13.24
N GLY A 90 -4.10 -3.98 -13.39
CA GLY A 90 -5.18 -4.49 -14.25
C GLY A 90 -6.30 -5.18 -13.47
N ASP A 91 -6.62 -6.43 -13.83
CA ASP A 91 -7.69 -7.20 -13.19
C ASP A 91 -7.34 -7.55 -11.72
N GLU A 92 -8.24 -7.20 -10.80
CA GLU A 92 -8.01 -7.37 -9.35
C GLU A 92 -7.72 -8.82 -8.95
N VAL A 93 -8.43 -9.80 -9.53
CA VAL A 93 -8.23 -11.21 -9.19
C VAL A 93 -6.85 -11.67 -9.65
N LYS A 94 -6.42 -11.26 -10.84
CA LYS A 94 -5.07 -11.52 -11.33
C LYS A 94 -4.02 -10.86 -10.43
N ILE A 95 -4.17 -9.57 -10.11
CA ILE A 95 -3.27 -8.82 -9.22
C ILE A 95 -3.07 -9.57 -7.90
N LEU A 96 -4.18 -9.93 -7.24
CA LEU A 96 -4.13 -10.60 -5.93
C LEU A 96 -3.51 -11.99 -6.00
N LYS A 97 -3.76 -12.76 -7.07
CA LYS A 97 -3.14 -14.07 -7.29
C LYS A 97 -1.64 -13.95 -7.56
N ASP A 98 -1.21 -12.99 -8.37
CA ASP A 98 0.19 -12.78 -8.70
C ASP A 98 0.98 -12.30 -7.47
N PHE A 99 0.42 -11.35 -6.70
CA PHE A 99 0.99 -10.92 -5.43
C PHE A 99 1.07 -12.08 -4.42
N LYS A 100 0.00 -12.87 -4.28
CA LYS A 100 0.02 -14.07 -3.43
C LYS A 100 1.12 -15.04 -3.85
N ASN A 101 1.28 -15.30 -5.15
CA ASN A 101 2.33 -16.17 -5.68
C ASN A 101 3.74 -15.65 -5.36
N LEU A 102 3.96 -14.33 -5.42
CA LEU A 102 5.22 -13.72 -5.00
C LEU A 102 5.51 -14.01 -3.52
N LEU A 103 4.51 -13.80 -2.66
CA LEU A 103 4.65 -14.06 -1.22
C LEU A 103 4.95 -15.53 -0.93
N ASP A 104 4.18 -16.43 -1.52
CA ASP A 104 4.29 -17.87 -1.29
C ASP A 104 5.61 -18.46 -1.80
N LYS A 105 6.22 -17.86 -2.83
CA LYS A 105 7.47 -18.38 -3.42
C LYS A 105 8.71 -17.71 -2.86
N HIS A 106 8.67 -16.39 -2.66
CA HIS A 106 9.86 -15.59 -2.41
C HIS A 106 9.88 -14.96 -1.01
N PHE A 107 8.71 -14.65 -0.43
CA PHE A 107 8.59 -13.97 0.87
C PHE A 107 7.87 -14.81 1.95
N ASN A 108 8.02 -16.14 1.90
CA ASN A 108 7.30 -17.07 2.78
C ASN A 108 7.98 -17.37 4.14
N LYS A 109 9.30 -17.22 4.24
CA LYS A 109 10.07 -17.61 5.45
C LYS A 109 9.74 -16.72 6.66
N SER A 110 9.94 -17.25 7.86
CA SER A 110 9.69 -16.52 9.13
C SER A 110 10.44 -15.18 9.22
N GLN A 111 11.68 -15.14 8.72
CA GLN A 111 12.52 -13.93 8.69
C GLN A 111 12.06 -12.85 7.71
N HIS A 112 11.19 -13.19 6.75
CA HIS A 112 10.71 -12.23 5.75
C HIS A 112 9.65 -11.32 6.34
N LEU A 113 9.75 -10.04 6.03
CA LEU A 113 8.88 -8.98 6.54
C LEU A 113 8.19 -8.26 5.37
N LEU A 114 6.94 -7.85 5.57
CA LEU A 114 6.29 -6.87 4.69
C LEU A 114 6.46 -5.48 5.29
N CYS A 115 6.71 -4.47 4.47
CA CYS A 115 6.85 -3.10 4.94
C CYS A 115 6.02 -2.14 4.09
N ALA A 116 5.19 -1.33 4.74
CA ALA A 116 4.34 -0.33 4.10
C ALA A 116 4.33 0.96 4.95
N HIS A 117 3.62 1.99 4.48
CA HIS A 117 3.35 3.21 5.25
C HIS A 117 1.87 3.25 5.61
N ASN A 118 1.54 3.18 6.90
CA ASN A 118 0.16 2.98 7.37
C ASN A 118 -0.48 1.65 6.91
N GLY A 119 0.31 0.68 6.45
CA GLY A 119 -0.20 -0.58 5.92
C GLY A 119 -0.85 -1.48 6.94
N LYS A 120 -0.53 -1.34 8.24
CA LYS A 120 -1.25 -2.10 9.29
C LYS A 120 -2.69 -1.65 9.46
N GLU A 121 -2.98 -0.37 9.20
CA GLU A 121 -4.34 0.18 9.28
C GLU A 121 -5.05 0.19 7.92
N PHE A 122 -4.29 0.09 6.81
CA PHE A 122 -4.83 0.15 5.45
C PHE A 122 -4.45 -1.03 4.55
N ASP A 123 -3.24 -1.08 3.99
CA ASP A 123 -2.83 -2.00 2.91
C ASP A 123 -3.10 -3.48 3.22
N PHE A 124 -2.57 -3.97 4.35
CA PHE A 124 -2.67 -5.38 4.73
C PHE A 124 -4.11 -5.82 5.00
N PRO A 125 -4.92 -5.11 5.83
CA PRO A 125 -6.32 -5.48 6.01
C PRO A 125 -7.15 -5.29 4.74
N PHE A 126 -6.85 -4.29 3.90
CA PHE A 126 -7.57 -4.09 2.64
C PHE A 126 -7.34 -5.27 1.69
N MET A 127 -6.07 -5.64 1.43
CA MET A 127 -5.74 -6.81 0.61
C MET A 127 -6.37 -8.10 1.16
N ALA A 128 -6.29 -8.34 2.47
CA ALA A 128 -6.87 -9.53 3.08
C ALA A 128 -8.40 -9.60 2.88
N ARG A 129 -9.11 -8.48 3.11
CA ARG A 129 -10.56 -8.39 2.87
C ARG A 129 -10.89 -8.62 1.40
N ARG A 130 -10.15 -8.01 0.46
CA ARG A 130 -10.37 -8.20 -0.98
C ARG A 130 -10.11 -9.64 -1.42
N MET A 131 -9.07 -10.29 -0.90
CA MET A 131 -8.84 -11.72 -1.13
C MET A 131 -10.02 -12.57 -0.65
N ILE A 132 -10.55 -12.31 0.55
CA ILE A 132 -11.73 -13.03 1.07
C ILE A 132 -12.96 -12.78 0.18
N ILE A 133 -13.25 -11.52 -0.18
CA ILE A 133 -14.36 -11.14 -1.06
C ILE A 133 -14.25 -11.85 -2.42
N LYS A 134 -13.03 -12.02 -2.94
CA LYS A 134 -12.76 -12.72 -4.22
C LYS A 134 -12.51 -14.23 -4.07
N GLN A 135 -12.72 -14.78 -2.87
CA GLN A 135 -12.53 -16.22 -2.57
C GLN A 135 -11.10 -16.72 -2.89
N ILE A 136 -10.11 -15.86 -2.67
CA ILE A 136 -8.69 -16.17 -2.78
C ILE A 136 -8.17 -16.50 -1.37
N ALA A 137 -7.52 -17.65 -1.23
CA ALA A 137 -6.92 -18.04 0.05
C ALA A 137 -5.84 -17.03 0.49
N LEU A 138 -5.83 -16.66 1.77
CA LEU A 138 -4.84 -15.72 2.30
C LEU A 138 -3.44 -16.36 2.35
N PRO A 139 -2.39 -15.65 1.89
CA PRO A 139 -1.02 -16.05 2.18
C PRO A 139 -0.74 -15.93 3.70
N GLU A 140 0.19 -16.72 4.22
CA GLU A 140 0.50 -16.77 5.66
C GLU A 140 0.87 -15.38 6.24
N LYS A 141 1.51 -14.55 5.41
CA LYS A 141 1.91 -13.17 5.76
C LYS A 141 0.73 -12.22 5.91
N LEU A 142 -0.45 -12.51 5.36
CA LEU A 142 -1.67 -11.72 5.56
C LEU A 142 -2.68 -12.39 6.50
N ASN A 143 -2.41 -13.63 6.92
CA ASN A 143 -3.24 -14.31 7.91
C ASN A 143 -2.82 -13.89 9.34
N LEU A 144 -3.46 -12.86 9.86
CA LEU A 144 -3.15 -12.25 11.16
C LEU A 144 -4.05 -12.74 12.31
N PHE A 145 -5.10 -13.50 12.02
CA PHE A 145 -6.04 -13.93 13.05
C PHE A 145 -5.35 -14.84 14.08
N GLY A 146 -5.51 -14.52 15.36
CA GLY A 146 -4.91 -15.27 16.47
C GLY A 146 -3.40 -15.04 16.67
N LYS A 147 -2.73 -14.24 15.82
CA LYS A 147 -1.32 -13.88 16.01
C LYS A 147 -1.18 -12.80 17.06
N LYS A 148 -0.18 -12.96 17.93
CA LYS A 148 0.22 -11.92 18.89
C LYS A 148 0.97 -10.82 18.15
N PRO A 149 0.99 -9.57 18.68
CA PRO A 149 1.63 -8.44 17.99
C PRO A 149 3.08 -8.68 17.53
N TRP A 150 3.86 -9.45 18.31
CA TRP A 150 5.27 -9.78 17.97
C TRP A 150 5.43 -10.93 16.96
N GLU A 151 4.36 -11.63 16.62
CA GLU A 151 4.33 -12.66 15.57
C GLU A 151 3.96 -12.06 14.21
N ILE A 152 3.55 -10.80 14.18
CA ILE A 152 3.19 -10.08 12.96
C ILE A 152 4.47 -9.69 12.23
N ALA A 153 4.69 -10.31 11.07
CA ALA A 153 5.82 -10.06 10.19
C ALA A 153 5.65 -8.78 9.35
N HIS A 154 5.10 -7.71 9.94
CA HIS A 154 4.82 -6.44 9.27
C HIS A 154 5.55 -5.29 9.95
N LEU A 155 6.27 -4.52 9.15
CA LEU A 155 6.83 -3.22 9.49
C LEU A 155 5.90 -2.14 8.94
N ASP A 156 5.68 -1.10 9.74
CA ASP A 156 4.89 0.06 9.31
C ASP A 156 5.71 1.32 9.57
N THR A 157 6.11 2.02 8.51
CA THR A 157 6.96 3.21 8.64
C THR A 157 6.27 4.35 9.37
N MET A 158 4.93 4.44 9.32
CA MET A 158 4.18 5.41 10.09
C MET A 158 4.20 5.05 11.58
N GLU A 159 4.02 3.77 11.92
CA GLU A 159 4.14 3.30 13.31
C GLU A 159 5.55 3.49 13.86
N LEU A 160 6.58 3.16 13.08
CA LEU A 160 7.98 3.37 13.47
C LEU A 160 8.26 4.86 13.74
N TRP A 161 7.63 5.77 13.01
CA TRP A 161 7.77 7.20 13.25
C TRP A 161 7.11 7.70 14.55
N LYS A 162 6.20 6.94 15.15
CA LYS A 162 5.47 7.38 16.34
C LYS A 162 6.38 7.62 17.56
N PHE A 163 7.47 6.86 17.72
CA PHE A 163 8.33 6.92 18.93
C PHE A 163 7.55 6.86 20.27
N GLY A 164 6.41 6.15 20.29
CA GLY A 164 5.52 6.09 21.46
C GLY A 164 4.45 7.18 21.53
N ASP A 165 4.40 8.09 20.56
CA ASP A 165 3.30 9.04 20.38
C ASP A 165 2.05 8.31 19.86
N TYR A 166 0.92 8.59 20.49
CA TYR A 166 -0.39 8.07 20.09
C TYR A 166 -1.13 9.02 19.15
N LYS A 167 -0.57 10.21 18.86
CA LYS A 167 -1.20 11.23 18.03
C LYS A 167 -0.95 11.03 16.54
N HIS A 168 -1.93 11.54 15.79
CA HIS A 168 -2.09 11.78 14.34
C HIS A 168 -1.28 10.99 13.31
N PHE A 169 -2.00 10.59 12.27
CA PHE A 169 -1.46 10.18 10.97
C PHE A 169 -0.43 11.20 10.46
N THR A 170 0.76 10.71 10.08
CA THR A 170 1.80 11.52 9.42
C THR A 170 1.97 10.98 8.02
N SER A 171 1.69 11.80 7.00
CA SER A 171 1.73 11.34 5.61
C SER A 171 3.15 11.02 5.15
N LEU A 172 3.26 10.08 4.20
CA LEU A 172 4.50 9.74 3.52
C LEU A 172 5.18 10.99 2.94
N LYS A 173 4.40 11.85 2.28
CA LYS A 173 4.85 13.14 1.72
C LYS A 173 5.46 14.08 2.77
N LEU A 174 4.87 14.17 3.96
CA LEU A 174 5.42 14.99 5.04
C LEU A 174 6.74 14.42 5.53
N LEU A 175 6.81 13.10 5.74
CA LEU A 175 8.02 12.43 6.21
C LEU A 175 9.18 12.55 5.22
N THR A 176 8.94 12.30 3.93
CA THR A 176 9.98 12.41 2.91
C THR A 176 10.51 13.84 2.83
N SER A 177 9.62 14.85 2.91
CA SER A 177 10.00 16.26 2.91
C SER A 177 10.90 16.64 4.08
N ILE A 178 10.51 16.31 5.33
CA ILE A 178 11.29 16.73 6.52
C ILE A 178 12.60 15.96 6.66
N LEU A 179 12.69 14.76 6.08
CA LEU A 179 13.89 13.93 6.11
C LEU A 179 14.82 14.16 4.90
N GLY A 180 14.47 15.09 4.01
CA GLY A 180 15.25 15.40 2.82
C GLY A 180 15.40 14.20 1.88
N ILE A 181 14.40 13.32 1.85
CA ILE A 181 14.36 12.20 0.90
C ILE A 181 13.81 12.75 -0.41
N PRO A 182 14.54 12.59 -1.54
CA PRO A 182 14.03 12.99 -2.83
C PRO A 182 12.77 12.17 -3.13
N SER A 183 11.63 12.85 -3.10
CA SER A 183 10.38 12.34 -3.69
C SER A 183 10.25 13.03 -5.05
N PRO A 184 10.05 12.28 -6.14
CA PRO A 184 9.68 12.90 -7.40
C PRO A 184 8.45 13.79 -7.16
N LYS A 185 8.36 14.94 -7.84
CA LYS A 185 7.11 15.70 -7.79
C LYS A 185 5.99 14.78 -8.30
N ASP A 186 5.07 14.42 -7.41
CA ASP A 186 3.92 13.64 -7.80
C ASP A 186 2.98 14.53 -8.59
N ASP A 187 2.57 14.01 -9.74
CA ASP A 187 1.61 14.65 -10.63
C ASP A 187 0.17 14.30 -10.25
N ILE A 188 -0.03 13.36 -9.32
CA ILE A 188 -1.31 12.99 -8.69
C ILE A 188 -1.13 12.71 -7.20
N THR A 189 -2.24 12.73 -6.49
CA THR A 189 -2.38 12.34 -5.08
C THR A 189 -3.31 11.12 -4.96
N GLY A 190 -3.31 10.44 -3.81
CA GLY A 190 -4.21 9.29 -3.58
C GLY A 190 -5.70 9.59 -3.84
N SER A 191 -6.16 10.83 -3.62
CA SER A 191 -7.55 11.21 -3.95
C SER A 191 -7.84 11.33 -5.45
N GLU A 192 -6.81 11.47 -6.28
CA GLU A 192 -6.94 11.62 -7.73
C GLU A 192 -6.89 10.28 -8.47
N VAL A 193 -6.46 9.20 -7.81
CA VAL A 193 -6.29 7.85 -8.39
C VAL A 193 -7.59 7.35 -9.04
N GLY A 194 -8.73 7.56 -8.39
CA GLY A 194 -10.04 7.22 -8.96
C GLY A 194 -10.34 7.96 -10.27
N THR A 195 -10.01 9.27 -10.33
CA THR A 195 -10.17 10.08 -11.55
C THR A 195 -9.24 9.60 -12.67
N VAL A 196 -7.97 9.31 -12.36
CA VAL A 196 -7.01 8.80 -13.34
C VAL A 196 -7.45 7.44 -13.90
N TYR A 197 -7.97 6.56 -13.04
CA TYR A 197 -8.42 5.24 -13.43
C TYR A 197 -9.69 5.30 -14.29
N TYR A 198 -10.71 6.03 -13.84
CA TYR A 198 -12.03 6.03 -14.46
C TYR A 198 -12.16 7.03 -15.61
N LYS A 199 -11.63 8.25 -15.49
CA LYS A 199 -11.81 9.30 -16.49
C LYS A 199 -10.67 9.33 -17.49
N GLU A 200 -9.43 9.34 -17.00
CA GLU A 200 -8.24 9.41 -17.87
C GLU A 200 -7.87 8.05 -18.48
N LYS A 201 -8.36 6.94 -17.89
CA LYS A 201 -8.03 5.56 -18.27
C LYS A 201 -6.51 5.32 -18.33
N ASN A 202 -5.74 5.95 -17.45
CA ASN A 202 -4.29 5.94 -17.48
C ASN A 202 -3.69 5.11 -16.33
N ILE A 203 -3.80 3.79 -16.44
CA ILE A 203 -3.27 2.87 -15.42
C ILE A 203 -1.76 3.00 -15.24
N GLN A 204 -1.01 3.36 -16.29
CA GLN A 204 0.45 3.49 -16.21
C GLN A 204 0.86 4.65 -15.29
N ARG A 205 0.09 5.74 -15.26
CA ARG A 205 0.30 6.86 -14.34
C ARG A 205 0.12 6.43 -12.88
N ILE A 206 -0.88 5.59 -12.60
CA ILE A 206 -1.12 5.00 -11.28
C ILE A 206 0.02 4.06 -10.89
N VAL A 207 0.49 3.21 -11.81
CA VAL A 207 1.65 2.33 -11.58
C VAL A 207 2.88 3.15 -11.21
N THR A 208 3.20 4.18 -11.98
CA THR A 208 4.34 5.05 -11.68
C THR A 208 4.20 5.75 -10.33
N TYR A 209 2.99 6.17 -9.95
CA TYR A 209 2.74 6.76 -8.62
C TYR A 209 2.98 5.73 -7.49
N CYS A 210 2.40 4.54 -7.59
CA CYS A 210 2.54 3.49 -6.58
C CYS A 210 4.00 2.98 -6.45
N GLU A 211 4.75 2.91 -7.55
CA GLU A 211 6.18 2.58 -7.52
C GLU A 211 7.00 3.63 -6.76
N LYS A 212 6.70 4.92 -6.95
CA LYS A 212 7.36 6.01 -6.23
C LYS A 212 7.07 5.94 -4.74
N ASP A 213 5.83 5.68 -4.35
CA ASP A 213 5.46 5.54 -2.93
C ASP A 213 6.17 4.31 -2.33
N THR A 214 6.22 3.18 -3.03
CA THR A 214 7.00 2.00 -2.61
C THR A 214 8.50 2.31 -2.40
N ILE A 215 9.12 3.06 -3.32
CA ILE A 215 10.52 3.49 -3.20
C ILE A 215 10.69 4.44 -2.01
N ALA A 216 9.77 5.38 -1.81
CA ALA A 216 9.80 6.33 -0.70
C ALA A 216 9.71 5.62 0.66
N ILE A 217 8.88 4.57 0.78
CA ILE A 217 8.79 3.73 1.99
C ILE A 217 10.14 3.07 2.29
N ALA A 218 10.82 2.53 1.27
CA ALA A 218 12.16 1.96 1.44
C ALA A 218 13.19 3.02 1.87
N GLN A 219 13.16 4.20 1.25
CA GLN A 219 14.04 5.33 1.63
C GLN A 219 13.79 5.81 3.07
N LEU A 220 12.54 5.82 3.53
CA LEU A 220 12.21 6.14 4.92
C LEU A 220 12.84 5.13 5.87
N LEU A 221 12.68 3.84 5.61
CA LEU A 221 13.23 2.82 6.50
C LEU A 221 14.77 2.86 6.52
N LEU A 222 15.42 3.11 5.38
CA LEU A 222 16.87 3.36 5.32
C LEU A 222 17.24 4.56 6.20
N ARG A 223 16.54 5.68 6.03
CA ARG A 223 16.79 6.90 6.80
C ARG A 223 16.59 6.69 8.29
N PHE A 224 15.55 5.96 8.68
CA PHE A 224 15.31 5.60 10.09
C PHE A 224 16.46 4.77 10.66
N ASN A 225 17.18 4.01 9.84
CA ASN A 225 18.34 3.20 10.22
C ASN A 225 19.70 3.90 9.98
N ASN A 226 19.70 5.18 9.60
CA ASN A 226 20.90 5.93 9.19
C ASN A 226 21.69 5.25 8.05
N GLU A 227 21.02 4.45 7.22
CA GLU A 227 21.61 3.84 6.04
C GLU A 227 21.64 4.87 4.87
N PRO A 228 22.63 4.77 3.96
CA PRO A 228 22.64 5.58 2.75
C PRO A 228 21.38 5.36 1.92
N LEU A 229 20.78 6.45 1.44
CA LEU A 229 19.63 6.42 0.53
C LEU A 229 19.96 5.67 -0.78
N ILE A 230 18.92 5.24 -1.47
CA ILE A 230 19.02 4.62 -2.80
C ILE A 230 19.30 5.71 -3.84
N GLU A 231 20.33 5.51 -4.67
CA GLU A 231 20.57 6.35 -5.84
C GLU A 231 19.68 5.90 -7.00
N ALA A 232 19.28 6.82 -7.88
CA ALA A 232 18.37 6.48 -9.00
C ALA A 232 18.92 5.37 -9.92
N LEU A 233 20.26 5.31 -10.11
CA LEU A 233 20.94 4.29 -10.92
C LEU A 233 20.95 2.89 -10.25
N ASP A 234 20.57 2.81 -8.99
CA ASP A 234 20.46 1.55 -8.24
C ASP A 234 19.04 1.00 -8.22
N ILE A 235 18.07 1.72 -8.78
CA ILE A 235 16.68 1.29 -8.92
C ILE A 235 16.52 0.53 -10.24
N ILE A 236 16.03 -0.71 -10.16
CA ILE A 236 15.75 -1.56 -11.31
C ILE A 236 14.25 -1.81 -11.38
N HIS A 237 13.60 -1.28 -12.40
CA HIS A 237 12.20 -1.60 -12.72
C HIS A 237 12.17 -2.92 -13.51
N VAL A 238 11.34 -3.87 -13.06
CA VAL A 238 11.24 -5.25 -13.59
C VAL A 238 9.87 -5.51 -14.19
#